data_AF-A0A832D5F2-F1
#
_entry.id   AF-A0A832D5F2-F1
#
_cell.length_a   1.000
_cell.length_b   1.000
_cell.length_c   1.000
_cell.angle_alpha   90.00
_cell.angle_beta   90.00
_cell.angle_gamma   90.00
#
_symmetry.space_group_name_H-M   'P 1'
#
loop_
_entity.id
_entity.type
_entity.pdbx_description
1 polymer ?
#
loop_
_entity_poly.entity_id
_entity_poly.type
_entity_poly.pdbx_seq_one_letter_code
_entity_poly.pdbx_strand_id
1 'polypeptide(L)'
;MSKCCTNQAELTGFEWFGQMIPRCLEYAKRAVAEGRPIVGIMCEYAPRELIIAAGAVPVCLCGGDPDTIPKAETRLPANLCPLVKSTYGFLVQHANPFLEMADLVIAEATCDGKKKNVRIDGPGLANLPDRNTPARRFRPSNSVLGERI
;
A
#
# COMPACT_ATOMS: atom_id res chain seq x y z
N MET A 1 9.38 16.48 -28.67
CA MET A 1 9.92 16.42 -27.29
C MET A 1 8.84 16.98 -26.37
N SER A 2 8.23 16.12 -25.56
CA SER A 2 6.88 16.26 -25.02
C SER A 2 6.77 17.22 -23.84
N LYS A 3 5.66 17.98 -23.82
CA LYS A 3 5.22 18.96 -22.82
C LYS A 3 5.01 18.33 -21.43
N CYS A 4 6.07 18.11 -20.65
CA CYS A 4 5.92 17.59 -19.29
C CYS A 4 5.70 18.70 -18.23
N CYS A 5 6.00 19.97 -18.52
CA CYS A 5 6.12 20.99 -17.47
C CYS A 5 5.30 22.28 -17.70
N THR A 6 4.39 22.34 -18.67
CA THR A 6 3.72 23.62 -19.01
C THR A 6 2.29 23.68 -18.48
N ASN A 7 2.16 23.90 -17.16
CA ASN A 7 1.04 24.56 -16.46
C ASN A 7 0.95 24.09 -14.99
N GLN A 8 2.02 24.30 -14.22
CA GLN A 8 1.85 24.40 -12.77
C GLN A 8 1.98 25.89 -12.45
N ALA A 9 0.87 26.52 -12.07
CA ALA A 9 0.94 27.84 -11.42
C ALA A 9 2.01 27.76 -10.31
N GLU A 10 2.83 28.80 -10.16
CA GLU A 10 3.93 28.86 -9.19
C GLU A 10 3.39 28.76 -7.76
N LEU A 11 3.05 27.55 -7.32
CA LEU A 11 2.70 27.26 -5.95
C LEU A 11 3.96 27.37 -5.13
N THR A 12 3.85 28.01 -3.97
CA THR A 12 4.93 27.98 -2.99
C THR A 12 5.27 26.54 -2.64
N GLY A 13 6.52 26.27 -2.23
CA GLY A 13 6.92 24.93 -1.81
C GLY A 13 5.99 24.36 -0.72
N PHE A 14 5.51 25.20 0.20
CA PHE A 14 4.57 24.79 1.25
C PHE A 14 3.21 24.36 0.70
N GLU A 15 2.62 25.11 -0.24
CA GLU A 15 1.35 24.73 -0.87
C GLU A 15 1.52 23.44 -1.69
N TRP A 16 2.70 23.23 -2.29
CA TRP A 16 3.00 22.00 -2.99
C TRP A 16 2.99 20.79 -2.04
N PHE A 17 3.67 20.88 -0.90
CA PHE A 17 3.70 19.79 0.08
C PHE A 17 2.37 19.61 0.82
N GLY A 18 1.61 20.68 1.05
CA GLY A 18 0.29 20.61 1.68
C GLY A 18 -0.73 19.76 0.89
N GLN A 19 -0.54 19.65 -0.43
CA GLN A 19 -1.37 18.85 -1.32
C GLN A 19 -0.73 17.52 -1.71
N MET A 20 0.24 17.00 -0.93
CA MET A 20 0.98 15.78 -1.30
C MET A 20 0.10 14.54 -1.41
N ILE A 21 -0.80 14.29 -0.45
CA ILE A 21 -1.60 13.06 -0.42
C ILE A 21 -2.59 13.02 -1.59
N PRO A 22 -3.39 14.08 -1.86
CA PRO A 22 -4.27 14.10 -3.01
C PRO A 22 -3.53 13.89 -4.34
N ARG A 23 -2.34 14.48 -4.50
CA ARG A 23 -1.52 14.32 -5.71
C ARG A 23 -0.93 12.92 -5.86
N CYS A 24 -0.46 12.33 -4.77
CA CYS A 24 -0.02 10.93 -4.78
C CYS A 24 -1.17 9.99 -5.13
N LEU A 25 -2.38 10.26 -4.63
CA LEU A 25 -3.58 9.48 -4.97
C LEU A 25 -3.95 9.61 -6.44
N GLU A 26 -3.93 10.83 -6.98
CA GLU A 26 -4.16 11.07 -8.41
C GLU A 26 -3.11 10.37 -9.28
N TYR A 27 -1.83 10.46 -8.90
CA TYR A 27 -0.74 9.77 -9.59
C TYR A 27 -0.95 8.25 -9.59
N ALA A 28 -1.30 7.66 -8.45
CA ALA A 28 -1.56 6.22 -8.33
C ALA A 28 -2.75 5.80 -9.20
N LYS A 29 -3.86 6.55 -9.18
CA LYS A 29 -5.03 6.30 -10.03
C LYS A 29 -4.68 6.35 -11.52
N ARG A 30 -3.87 7.33 -11.95
CA ARG A 30 -3.39 7.42 -13.32
C ARG A 30 -2.52 6.23 -13.69
N ALA A 31 -1.61 5.82 -12.81
CA ALA A 31 -0.76 4.65 -13.05
C ALA A 31 -1.59 3.36 -13.21
N VAL A 32 -2.62 3.15 -12.39
CA VAL A 32 -3.57 2.05 -12.56
C VAL A 32 -4.26 2.11 -13.93
N ALA A 33 -4.72 3.29 -14.35
CA ALA A 33 -5.37 3.48 -15.66
C ALA A 33 -4.41 3.23 -16.84
N GLU A 34 -3.10 3.48 -16.65
CA GLU A 34 -2.02 3.16 -17.60
C GLU A 34 -1.62 1.67 -17.58
N GLY A 35 -2.25 0.84 -16.73
CA GLY A 35 -1.95 -0.58 -16.59
C GLY A 35 -0.66 -0.88 -15.81
N ARG A 36 -0.15 0.11 -15.06
CA ARG A 36 1.04 -0.06 -14.21
C ARG A 36 0.61 -0.59 -12.84
N PRO A 37 1.16 -1.72 -12.37
CA PRO A 37 0.75 -2.32 -11.12
C PRO A 37 1.17 -1.46 -9.93
N ILE A 38 0.34 -1.44 -8.89
CA ILE A 38 0.62 -0.75 -7.63
C ILE A 38 1.20 -1.76 -6.63
N VAL A 39 2.38 -1.46 -6.10
CA VAL A 39 3.04 -2.28 -5.09
C VAL A 39 3.10 -1.51 -3.78
N GLY A 40 2.34 -1.96 -2.79
CA GLY A 40 2.40 -1.46 -1.44
C GLY A 40 3.67 -1.92 -0.71
N ILE A 41 4.33 -1.03 0.02
CA ILE A 41 5.46 -1.36 0.88
C ILE A 41 5.17 -0.94 2.31
N MET A 42 5.57 -1.79 3.26
CA MET A 42 5.37 -1.54 4.69
C MET A 42 6.63 -0.98 5.35
N CYS A 43 7.78 -1.01 4.69
CA CYS A 43 9.03 -0.47 5.20
C CYS A 43 9.92 -0.03 4.03
N GLU A 44 10.81 0.93 4.26
CA GLU A 44 11.77 1.34 3.22
C GLU A 44 12.89 0.30 3.01
N TYR A 45 12.87 -0.81 3.75
CA TYR A 45 13.71 -1.97 3.45
C TYR A 45 13.26 -2.72 2.20
N ALA A 46 12.03 -2.51 1.71
CA ALA A 46 11.63 -3.02 0.40
C ALA A 46 12.43 -2.32 -0.70
N PRO A 47 12.99 -3.07 -1.67
CA PRO A 47 13.82 -2.50 -2.73
C PRO A 47 12.95 -1.75 -3.76
N ARG A 48 12.72 -0.45 -3.49
CA ARG A 48 11.91 0.44 -4.33
C ARG A 48 12.42 0.48 -5.77
N GLU A 49 13.73 0.42 -5.94
CA GLU A 49 14.42 0.42 -7.21
C GLU A 49 13.99 -0.77 -8.08
N LEU A 50 13.85 -1.97 -7.50
CA LEU A 50 13.39 -3.15 -8.23
C LEU A 50 11.92 -3.03 -8.64
N ILE A 51 11.08 -2.45 -7.77
CA ILE A 51 9.66 -2.20 -8.06
C ILE A 51 9.54 -1.24 -9.25
N ILE A 52 10.30 -0.15 -9.24
CA ILE A 52 10.32 0.84 -10.33
C ILE A 52 10.89 0.23 -11.62
N ALA A 53 11.97 -0.55 -11.53
CA ALA A 53 12.56 -1.24 -12.68
C ALA A 53 11.60 -2.24 -13.32
N ALA A 54 10.70 -2.84 -12.54
CA ALA A 54 9.63 -3.70 -13.04
C ALA A 54 8.44 -2.92 -13.67
N GLY A 55 8.51 -1.59 -13.73
CA GLY A 55 7.45 -0.72 -14.28
C GLY A 55 6.30 -0.42 -13.32
N ALA A 56 6.37 -0.93 -12.09
CA ALA A 56 5.36 -0.76 -11.06
C ALA A 56 5.49 0.57 -10.31
N VAL A 57 4.45 0.93 -9.54
CA VAL A 57 4.45 2.11 -8.66
C VAL A 57 4.54 1.69 -7.20
N PRO A 58 5.64 2.01 -6.49
CA PRO A 58 5.77 1.73 -5.06
C PRO A 58 5.01 2.76 -4.21
N VAL A 59 4.18 2.28 -3.29
CA VAL A 59 3.39 3.13 -2.37
C VAL A 59 3.63 2.73 -0.92
N CYS A 60 3.93 3.70 -0.05
CA CYS A 60 4.08 3.44 1.38
C CYS A 60 2.71 3.28 2.04
N LEU A 61 2.49 2.15 2.72
CA LEU A 61 1.20 1.81 3.32
C LEU A 61 1.13 1.91 4.85
N CYS A 62 2.22 2.32 5.52
CA CYS A 62 2.19 2.51 6.97
C CYS A 62 1.17 3.60 7.37
N GLY A 63 0.11 3.18 8.07
CA GLY A 63 -0.92 4.06 8.62
C GLY A 63 -0.43 4.81 9.85
N GLY A 64 -0.74 6.11 9.92
CA GLY A 64 -0.42 7.00 11.03
C GLY A 64 -1.64 7.66 11.67
N ASP A 65 -2.81 7.04 11.51
CA ASP A 65 -4.10 7.60 11.97
C ASP A 65 -4.56 6.92 13.27
N PRO A 66 -4.61 7.64 14.40
CA PRO A 66 -5.04 7.07 15.67
C PRO A 66 -6.51 6.62 15.68
N ASP A 67 -7.38 7.21 14.86
CA ASP A 67 -8.82 6.90 14.84
C ASP A 67 -9.10 5.48 14.30
N THR A 68 -8.13 4.91 13.60
CA THR A 68 -8.19 3.54 13.07
C THR A 68 -7.80 2.48 14.10
N ILE A 69 -7.13 2.84 15.20
CA ILE A 69 -6.61 1.91 16.22
C ILE A 69 -7.72 1.13 16.94
N PRO A 70 -8.83 1.73 17.41
CA PRO A 70 -9.86 0.99 18.14
C PRO A 70 -10.45 -0.16 17.32
N LYS A 71 -10.55 0.00 16.00
CA LYS A 71 -11.04 -1.07 15.13
C LYS A 71 -10.03 -2.22 15.03
N ALA A 72 -8.74 -1.91 15.04
CA ALA A 72 -7.69 -2.91 15.00
C ALA A 72 -7.59 -3.73 16.30
N GLU A 73 -7.80 -3.08 17.45
CA GLU A 73 -7.74 -3.74 18.77
C GLU A 73 -8.87 -4.76 18.98
N THR A 74 -9.88 -4.81 18.11
CA THR A 74 -10.86 -5.90 18.09
C THR A 74 -10.24 -7.26 17.74
N ARG A 75 -9.07 -7.26 17.08
CA ARG A 75 -8.37 -8.47 16.61
C ARG A 75 -6.89 -8.52 17.01
N LEU A 76 -6.30 -7.37 17.35
CA LEU A 76 -4.91 -7.23 17.75
C LEU A 76 -4.80 -6.86 19.23
N PRO A 77 -3.72 -7.26 19.92
CA PRO A 77 -3.55 -6.91 21.32
C PRO A 77 -3.25 -5.41 21.48
N ALA A 78 -3.77 -4.82 22.55
CA ALA A 78 -3.62 -3.38 22.82
C ALA A 78 -2.15 -2.93 22.95
N ASN A 79 -1.27 -3.83 23.41
CA ASN A 79 0.17 -3.59 23.58
C ASN A 79 1.00 -3.65 22.29
N LEU A 80 0.36 -3.66 21.11
CA LEU A 80 1.03 -3.64 19.82
C LEU A 80 1.36 -2.22 19.34
N CYS A 81 2.39 -2.09 18.49
CA CYS A 81 2.82 -0.83 17.88
C CYS A 81 1.64 -0.08 17.21
N PRO A 82 1.44 1.23 17.51
CA PRO A 82 0.36 2.01 16.90
C PRO A 82 0.38 2.05 15.38
N LEU A 83 1.55 2.00 14.72
CA LEU A 83 1.65 1.96 13.26
C LEU A 83 1.05 0.67 12.67
N VAL A 84 1.32 -0.47 13.31
CA VAL A 84 0.75 -1.76 12.88
C VAL A 84 -0.76 -1.75 13.10
N LYS A 85 -1.21 -1.28 14.27
CA LYS A 85 -2.64 -1.15 14.59
C LYS A 85 -3.35 -0.21 13.62
N SER A 86 -2.79 0.96 13.31
CA SER A 86 -3.42 1.90 12.39
C SER A 86 -3.51 1.30 10.98
N THR A 87 -2.44 0.71 10.48
CA THR A 87 -2.45 0.06 9.15
C THR A 87 -3.48 -1.06 9.09
N TYR A 88 -3.58 -1.88 10.15
CA TYR A 88 -4.60 -2.92 10.27
C TYR A 88 -6.01 -2.35 10.34
N GLY A 89 -6.19 -1.25 11.07
CA GLY A 89 -7.46 -0.53 11.16
C GLY A 89 -7.94 -0.08 9.78
N PHE A 90 -7.04 0.50 8.97
CA PHE A 90 -7.32 0.86 7.58
C PHE A 90 -7.72 -0.35 6.72
N LEU A 91 -7.03 -1.49 6.89
CA LEU A 91 -7.34 -2.75 6.18
C LEU A 91 -8.74 -3.26 6.55
N VAL A 92 -9.07 -3.32 7.84
CA VAL A 92 -10.37 -3.82 8.31
C VAL A 92 -11.53 -2.90 7.91
N GLN A 93 -11.28 -1.60 7.80
CA GLN A 93 -12.31 -0.62 7.45
C GLN A 93 -12.44 -0.40 5.93
N HIS A 94 -11.55 -0.95 5.10
CA HIS A 94 -11.46 -0.63 3.67
C HIS A 94 -11.36 0.88 3.41
N ALA A 95 -10.65 1.59 4.29
CA ALA A 95 -10.64 3.06 4.34
C ALA A 95 -9.41 3.69 3.66
N ASN A 96 -8.41 2.90 3.26
CA ASN A 96 -7.21 3.39 2.59
C ASN A 96 -7.26 3.07 1.08
N PRO A 97 -7.44 4.08 0.19
CA PRO A 97 -7.55 3.84 -1.25
C PRO A 97 -6.26 3.27 -1.86
N PHE A 98 -5.09 3.54 -1.28
CA PHE A 98 -3.84 2.98 -1.77
C PHE A 98 -3.72 1.49 -1.50
N LEU A 99 -4.27 1.03 -0.38
CA LEU A 99 -4.30 -0.38 -0.01
C LEU A 99 -5.27 -1.17 -0.90
N GLU A 100 -6.44 -0.60 -1.17
CA GLU A 100 -7.46 -1.21 -2.05
C GLU A 100 -7.01 -1.26 -3.52
N MET A 101 -6.14 -0.34 -3.96
CA MET A 101 -5.55 -0.36 -5.31
C MET A 101 -4.30 -1.26 -5.43
N ALA A 102 -3.75 -1.77 -4.34
CA ALA A 102 -2.49 -2.50 -4.37
C ALA A 102 -2.65 -3.92 -4.95
N ASP A 103 -1.93 -4.23 -6.02
CA ASP A 103 -1.87 -5.57 -6.62
C ASP A 103 -0.99 -6.53 -5.79
N LEU A 104 0.00 -5.97 -5.09
CA LEU A 104 0.93 -6.67 -4.23
C LEU A 104 1.29 -5.77 -3.06
N VAL A 105 1.35 -6.32 -1.86
CA VAL A 105 2.00 -5.66 -0.70
C VAL A 105 3.33 -6.39 -0.44
N ILE A 106 4.34 -5.66 0.00
CA ILE A 106 5.59 -6.23 0.50
C ILE A 106 5.60 -5.91 1.99
N ALA A 107 5.44 -6.94 2.81
CA ALA A 107 5.53 -6.83 4.25
C ALA A 107 6.85 -7.43 4.72
N GLU A 108 7.77 -6.55 5.07
CA GLU A 108 9.09 -6.90 5.53
C GLU A 108 9.00 -7.36 6.99
N ALA A 109 9.56 -8.53 7.29
CA ALA A 109 9.61 -9.09 8.64
C ALA A 109 10.68 -8.39 9.51
N THR A 110 10.63 -7.06 9.57
CA THR A 110 11.58 -6.21 10.30
C THR A 110 11.31 -6.20 11.80
N CYS A 111 10.04 -6.28 12.21
CA CYS A 111 9.65 -6.41 13.61
C CYS A 111 8.64 -7.55 13.80
N ASP A 112 8.50 -8.01 15.04
CA ASP A 112 7.56 -9.07 15.41
C ASP A 112 6.10 -8.67 15.12
N GLY A 113 5.77 -7.39 15.32
CA GLY A 113 4.43 -6.86 15.04
C GLY A 113 4.04 -7.00 13.57
N LYS A 114 4.91 -6.57 12.64
CA LYS A 114 4.66 -6.70 11.19
C LYS A 114 4.64 -8.17 10.76
N LYS A 115 5.57 -8.99 11.28
CA LYS A 115 5.64 -10.43 10.96
C LYS A 115 4.38 -11.18 11.39
N LYS A 116 3.87 -10.92 12.60
CA LYS A 116 2.66 -11.58 13.12
C LYS A 116 1.40 -11.03 12.48
N ASN A 117 1.35 -9.74 12.18
CA ASN A 117 0.19 -9.12 11.53
C ASN A 117 -0.14 -9.79 10.19
N VAL A 118 0.87 -9.99 9.32
CA VAL A 118 0.70 -10.68 8.03
C VAL A 118 0.17 -12.11 8.19
N ARG A 119 0.53 -12.78 9.30
CA ARG A 119 0.07 -14.15 9.59
C ARG A 119 -1.33 -14.22 10.18
N ILE A 120 -1.77 -13.17 10.88
CA ILE A 120 -3.10 -13.08 11.49
C ILE A 120 -4.17 -12.83 10.42
N ASP A 121 -3.83 -12.09 9.36
CA ASP A 121 -4.72 -11.82 8.23
C ASP A 121 -4.65 -12.91 7.16
N GLY A 122 -5.35 -14.02 7.38
CA GLY A 122 -5.79 -14.91 6.31
C GLY A 122 -6.76 -14.21 5.33
N PRO A 123 -7.16 -14.91 4.26
CA PRO A 123 -7.09 -14.59 2.81
C PRO A 123 -6.99 -13.13 2.29
N GLY A 124 -7.23 -12.09 3.08
CA GLY A 124 -7.14 -10.69 2.65
C GLY A 124 -5.70 -10.16 2.48
N LEU A 125 -4.74 -10.76 3.20
CA LEU A 125 -3.29 -10.52 3.05
C LEU A 125 -2.51 -11.82 2.76
N ALA A 126 -3.19 -12.95 2.58
CA ALA A 126 -2.58 -14.29 2.52
C ALA A 126 -1.77 -14.58 1.23
N ASN A 127 -1.81 -13.67 0.25
CA ASN A 127 -1.03 -13.78 -0.98
C ASN A 127 0.31 -13.05 -0.90
N LEU A 128 0.71 -12.57 0.28
CA LEU A 128 1.99 -11.89 0.44
C LEU A 128 3.16 -12.87 0.47
N PRO A 129 4.12 -12.77 -0.47
CA PRO A 129 5.42 -13.35 -0.22
C PRO A 129 6.03 -12.63 0.98
N ASP A 130 6.11 -13.32 2.12
CA ASP A 130 7.16 -12.97 3.06
C ASP A 130 8.52 -13.28 2.39
N ARG A 131 9.60 -12.64 2.83
CA ARG A 131 10.94 -12.87 2.27
C ARG A 131 11.39 -14.35 2.30
N ASN A 132 10.69 -15.21 3.05
CA ASN A 132 10.96 -16.63 3.21
C ASN A 132 10.00 -17.55 2.43
N THR A 133 9.00 -16.99 1.73
CA THR A 133 7.98 -17.72 0.97
C THR A 133 8.09 -17.31 -0.50
N PRO A 134 8.28 -18.26 -1.44
CA PRO A 134 8.44 -17.92 -2.85
C PRO A 134 7.19 -17.19 -3.36
N ALA A 135 7.39 -16.05 -4.01
CA ALA A 135 6.34 -15.27 -4.63
C ALA A 135 5.47 -16.18 -5.51
N ARG A 136 4.18 -16.31 -5.18
CA ARG A 136 3.21 -16.87 -6.13
C ARG A 136 3.25 -16.00 -7.38
N ARG A 137 3.31 -16.67 -8.53
CA ARG A 137 3.27 -16.05 -9.85
C ARG A 137 2.24 -14.92 -9.88
N PHE A 138 2.70 -13.75 -10.28
CA PHE A 138 1.91 -12.66 -10.86
C PHE A 138 0.64 -13.22 -11.52
N ARG A 139 -0.53 -12.93 -10.95
CA ARG A 139 -1.80 -13.16 -11.63
C ARG A 139 -1.99 -11.95 -12.54
N PRO A 140 -1.81 -12.06 -13.87
CA PRO A 140 -2.13 -10.94 -14.74
C PRO A 140 -3.60 -10.60 -14.53
N SER A 141 -3.87 -9.33 -14.21
CA SER A 141 -5.21 -8.80 -14.24
C SER A 141 -5.70 -8.84 -15.67
N ASN A 142 -6.53 -9.82 -15.98
CA ASN A 142 -7.56 -9.66 -16.99
C ASN A 142 -8.66 -10.69 -16.77
N SER A 143 -9.88 -10.14 -16.80
CA SER A 143 -11.16 -10.80 -16.93
C SER A 143 -11.83 -11.33 -15.65
N VAL A 144 -13.00 -10.73 -15.45
CA VAL A 144 -14.23 -11.27 -14.85
C VAL A 144 -14.36 -11.29 -13.32
N LEU A 145 -15.30 -10.46 -12.85
CA LEU A 145 -16.20 -10.73 -11.74
C LEU A 145 -16.49 -12.23 -11.54
N GLY A 146 -16.44 -12.69 -10.29
CA GLY A 146 -16.80 -14.05 -9.85
C GLY A 146 -15.55 -14.80 -9.39
N GLU A 147 -15.40 -15.21 -8.13
CA GLU A 147 -16.38 -15.56 -7.12
C GLU A 147 -15.89 -15.09 -5.75
N ARG A 148 -16.79 -14.42 -5.03
CA ARG A 148 -16.76 -14.40 -3.56
C ARG A 148 -17.23 -15.76 -3.10
N ILE A 149 -16.38 -16.45 -2.34
CA ILE A 149 -16.80 -17.34 -1.24
C ILE A 149 -15.82 -17.10 -0.10
#